data_AF-A0A5D0PHA5-F1
#
_entry.id   AF-A0A5D0PHA5-F1
#
_cell.length_a   1.000
_cell.length_b   1.000
_cell.length_c   1.000
_cell.angle_alpha   90.00
_cell.angle_beta   90.00
_cell.angle_gamma   90.00
#
_symmetry.space_group_name_H-M   'P 1'
#
loop_
_entity.id
_entity.type
_entity.pdbx_description
1 polymer ?
#
loop_
_entity_poly.entity_id
_entity_poly.type
_entity_poly.pdbx_seq_one_letter_code
_entity_poly.pdbx_strand_id
1 'polypeptide(L)'
;MGKAFADMLPYTMGLIVSPFPVVAVIALLVSANGRAKALLFALTWLVMSWVVLIALIALLGALGAGGHARPAWLGWLALVIGVLLLAAAAVGIRRAVRRTDGAAPEPPRWIAAMDTMTPPKIVAVAALLIVANPVNLASLAGGAIAASGEPLPAGQQAVVAAVFVVIGSLGVLTPYATALGEGGQGRLAWMRGWLIRHNGALTLLLILVFALLFLAKGLRGLLG
;
A
#
# COMPACT_ATOMS: atom_id res chain seq x y z
N MET A 1 4.76 8.90 -21.38
CA MET A 1 5.18 7.85 -20.40
C MET A 1 5.96 8.42 -19.22
N GLY A 2 7.05 9.17 -19.45
CA GLY A 2 7.90 9.67 -18.35
C GLY A 2 7.19 10.62 -17.37
N LYS A 3 6.33 11.51 -17.88
CA LYS A 3 5.53 12.42 -17.06
C LYS A 3 4.46 11.67 -16.25
N ALA A 4 3.67 10.81 -16.87
CA ALA A 4 2.73 9.94 -16.16
C ALA A 4 3.40 9.18 -15.01
N PHE A 5 4.57 8.58 -15.26
CA PHE A 5 5.33 7.90 -14.21
C PHE A 5 5.82 8.84 -13.10
N ALA A 6 6.36 10.01 -13.45
CA ALA A 6 6.80 11.01 -12.48
C ALA A 6 5.64 11.51 -11.58
N ASP A 7 4.45 11.70 -12.15
CA ASP A 7 3.25 12.11 -11.43
C ASP A 7 2.72 11.00 -10.51
N MET A 8 2.98 9.73 -10.84
CA MET A 8 2.62 8.57 -10.02
C MET A 8 3.60 8.34 -8.86
N LEU A 9 4.88 8.68 -9.05
CA LEU A 9 5.96 8.31 -8.13
C LEU A 9 5.69 8.63 -6.65
N PRO A 10 5.15 9.79 -6.26
CA PRO A 10 4.87 10.10 -4.85
C PRO A 10 3.90 9.10 -4.19
N TYR A 11 2.99 8.50 -4.96
CA TYR A 11 2.01 7.54 -4.45
C TYR A 11 2.60 6.16 -4.18
N THR A 12 3.78 5.83 -4.73
CA THR A 12 4.47 4.57 -4.41
C THR A 12 4.82 4.48 -2.93
N MET A 13 5.04 5.62 -2.27
CA MET A 13 5.47 5.69 -0.86
C MET A 13 4.49 5.02 0.10
N GLY A 14 3.18 5.10 -0.17
CA GLY A 14 2.19 4.50 0.71
C GLY A 14 2.18 2.97 0.63
N LEU A 15 2.53 2.41 -0.52
CA LEU A 15 2.77 0.97 -0.68
C LEU A 15 4.11 0.55 -0.06
N ILE A 16 5.19 1.34 -0.27
CA ILE A 16 6.54 1.04 0.23
C ILE A 16 6.56 0.95 1.74
N VAL A 17 5.96 1.93 2.42
CA VAL A 17 6.06 2.07 3.87
C VAL A 17 4.91 1.35 4.58
N SER A 18 4.08 0.58 3.87
CA SER A 18 2.93 -0.14 4.43
C SER A 18 3.38 -1.19 5.45
N PRO A 19 3.21 -0.97 6.77
CA PRO A 19 3.85 -1.81 7.78
C PRO A 19 3.21 -3.21 7.85
N PHE A 20 1.90 -3.33 7.61
CA PHE A 20 1.17 -4.59 7.70
C PHE A 20 1.65 -5.66 6.70
N PRO A 21 1.76 -5.38 5.38
CA PRO A 21 2.33 -6.31 4.42
C PRO A 21 3.77 -6.74 4.74
N VAL A 22 4.63 -5.79 5.15
CA VAL A 22 6.04 -6.08 5.49
C VAL A 22 6.11 -7.04 6.68
N VAL A 23 5.31 -6.77 7.70
CA VAL A 23 5.20 -7.60 8.90
C VAL A 23 4.65 -8.99 8.57
N ALA A 24 3.67 -9.10 7.67
CA ALA A 24 3.13 -10.37 7.20
C ALA A 24 4.21 -11.22 6.49
N VAL A 25 5.02 -10.61 5.61
CA VAL A 25 6.14 -11.30 4.95
C VAL A 25 7.17 -11.78 5.96
N ILE A 26 7.56 -10.94 6.93
CA ILE A 26 8.52 -11.34 7.97
C ILE A 26 7.98 -12.52 8.78
N ALA A 27 6.71 -12.49 9.16
CA ALA A 27 6.08 -13.58 9.91
C ALA A 27 5.99 -14.87 9.08
N LEU A 28 5.67 -14.79 7.79
CA LEU A 28 5.73 -15.95 6.89
C LEU A 28 7.15 -16.52 6.79
N LEU A 29 8.17 -15.67 6.65
CA LEU A 29 9.57 -16.10 6.54
C LEU A 29 10.09 -16.86 7.77
N VAL A 30 9.52 -16.60 8.95
CA VAL A 30 9.88 -17.29 10.20
C VAL A 30 9.10 -18.61 10.38
N SER A 31 8.01 -18.82 9.62
CA SER A 31 7.21 -20.05 9.69
C SER A 31 7.82 -21.23 8.95
N ALA A 32 7.29 -22.44 9.19
CA ALA A 32 7.63 -23.63 8.40
C ALA A 32 7.35 -23.40 6.90
N ASN A 33 8.32 -23.76 6.05
CA ASN A 33 8.35 -23.46 4.60
C ASN A 33 8.25 -21.95 4.29
N GLY A 34 8.78 -21.11 5.18
CA GLY A 34 8.55 -19.67 5.18
C GLY A 34 8.97 -18.93 3.92
N ARG A 35 10.06 -19.35 3.26
CA ARG A 35 10.51 -18.76 1.99
C ARG A 35 9.49 -18.94 0.87
N ALA A 36 8.93 -20.13 0.70
CA ALA A 36 7.94 -20.41 -0.34
C ALA A 36 6.64 -19.64 -0.07
N LYS A 37 6.20 -19.61 1.18
CA LYS A 37 5.02 -18.84 1.61
C LYS A 37 5.19 -17.34 1.40
N ALA A 38 6.34 -16.80 1.78
CA ALA A 38 6.67 -15.38 1.60
C ALA A 38 6.78 -15.00 0.11
N LEU A 39 7.35 -15.87 -0.72
CA LEU A 39 7.38 -15.66 -2.17
C LEU A 39 5.97 -15.64 -2.76
N LEU A 40 5.12 -16.60 -2.38
CA LEU A 40 3.72 -16.63 -2.82
C LEU A 40 2.96 -15.35 -2.42
N PHE A 41 3.19 -14.87 -1.19
CA PHE A 41 2.64 -13.60 -0.73
C PHE A 41 3.13 -12.44 -1.61
N ALA A 42 4.44 -12.32 -1.82
CA ALA A 42 5.03 -11.23 -2.60
C ALA A 42 4.57 -11.23 -4.07
N LEU A 43 4.50 -12.39 -4.71
CA LEU A 43 3.99 -12.53 -6.08
C LEU A 43 2.51 -12.17 -6.16
N THR A 44 1.70 -12.65 -5.21
CA THR A 44 0.28 -12.28 -5.13
C THR A 44 0.12 -10.78 -4.94
N TRP A 45 0.93 -10.19 -4.06
CA TRP A 45 0.92 -8.76 -3.77
C TRP A 45 1.22 -7.92 -5.02
N LEU A 46 2.27 -8.30 -5.78
CA LEU A 46 2.63 -7.66 -7.04
C LEU A 46 1.50 -7.77 -8.07
N VAL A 47 1.01 -8.98 -8.31
CA VAL A 47 -0.05 -9.24 -9.32
C VAL A 47 -1.34 -8.51 -8.94
N MET A 48 -1.78 -8.60 -7.69
CA MET A 48 -3.04 -7.98 -7.26
C MET A 48 -2.95 -6.46 -7.24
N SER A 49 -1.81 -5.90 -6.84
CA SER A 49 -1.61 -4.44 -6.87
C SER A 49 -1.61 -3.91 -8.31
N TRP A 50 -1.00 -4.67 -9.23
CA TRP A 50 -1.01 -4.36 -10.65
C TRP A 50 -2.41 -4.45 -11.26
N VAL A 51 -3.15 -5.52 -10.97
CA VAL A 51 -4.54 -5.71 -11.41
C VAL A 51 -5.45 -4.60 -10.89
N VAL A 52 -5.38 -4.28 -9.59
CA VAL A 52 -6.20 -3.22 -9.00
C VAL A 52 -5.86 -1.85 -9.61
N LEU A 53 -4.57 -1.55 -9.81
CA LEU A 53 -4.16 -0.30 -10.44
C LEU A 53 -4.68 -0.18 -11.88
N ILE A 54 -4.53 -1.24 -12.68
CA ILE A 54 -5.05 -1.27 -14.06
C ILE A 54 -6.58 -1.15 -14.07
N ALA A 55 -7.27 -1.84 -13.17
CA ALA A 55 -8.72 -1.74 -13.05
C ALA A 55 -9.17 -0.30 -12.70
N LEU A 56 -8.45 0.38 -11.79
CA LEU A 56 -8.72 1.77 -11.44
C LEU A 56 -8.43 2.72 -12.62
N ILE A 57 -7.32 2.53 -13.34
CA ILE A 57 -7.00 3.33 -14.54
C ILE A 57 -8.09 3.15 -15.60
N ALA A 58 -8.48 1.91 -15.88
CA ALA A 58 -9.52 1.59 -16.86
C ALA A 58 -10.88 2.16 -16.45
N LEU A 59 -11.25 2.05 -15.16
CA LEU A 59 -12.48 2.62 -14.61
C LEU A 59 -12.49 4.16 -14.76
N LEU A 60 -11.41 4.83 -14.38
CA LEU A 60 -11.30 6.29 -14.55
C LEU A 60 -11.38 6.68 -16.02
N GLY A 61 -10.73 5.92 -16.91
CA GLY A 61 -10.82 6.10 -18.36
C GLY A 61 -12.26 5.98 -18.88
N ALA A 62 -12.99 4.95 -18.46
CA ALA A 62 -14.40 4.75 -18.80
C ALA A 62 -15.31 5.86 -18.27
N LEU A 63 -14.95 6.49 -17.15
CA LEU A 63 -15.63 7.66 -16.58
C LEU A 63 -15.19 8.99 -17.21
N GLY A 64 -14.41 8.96 -18.30
CA GLY A 64 -14.00 10.15 -19.05
C GLY A 64 -12.84 10.94 -18.43
N ALA A 65 -12.06 10.34 -17.52
CA ALA A 65 -10.92 10.99 -16.89
C ALA A 65 -9.74 11.29 -17.83
N GLY A 66 -9.68 10.62 -19.00
CA GLY A 66 -8.57 10.70 -19.96
C GLY A 66 -8.71 11.75 -21.08
N GLY A 67 -9.62 12.72 -20.93
CA GLY A 67 -9.86 13.78 -21.92
C GLY A 67 -8.83 14.92 -21.89
N HIS A 68 -8.89 15.79 -22.92
CA HIS A 68 -8.00 16.96 -23.07
C HIS A 68 -8.11 17.97 -21.92
N ALA A 69 -9.32 18.12 -21.35
CA ALA A 69 -9.56 18.88 -20.13
C ALA A 69 -9.77 17.90 -18.98
N ARG A 70 -8.97 18.03 -17.91
CA ARG A 70 -9.17 17.21 -16.71
C ARG A 70 -10.51 17.56 -16.08
N PRO A 71 -11.39 16.59 -15.84
CA PRO A 71 -12.69 16.90 -15.28
C PRO A 71 -12.59 17.25 -13.79
N ALA A 72 -13.32 18.28 -13.37
CA ALA A 72 -13.30 18.81 -11.99
C ALA A 72 -13.65 17.76 -10.93
N TRP A 73 -14.42 16.71 -11.29
CA TRP A 73 -14.75 15.63 -10.37
C TRP A 73 -13.53 14.82 -9.92
N LEU A 74 -12.42 14.79 -10.67
CA LEU A 74 -11.16 14.17 -10.21
C LEU A 74 -10.56 14.93 -9.03
N GLY A 75 -10.69 16.26 -9.02
CA GLY A 75 -10.32 17.11 -7.89
C GLY A 75 -11.17 16.77 -6.65
N TRP A 76 -12.49 16.67 -6.82
CA TRP A 76 -13.39 16.22 -5.76
C TRP A 76 -13.10 14.81 -5.27
N LEU A 77 -12.82 13.85 -6.16
CA LEU A 77 -12.45 12.49 -5.79
C LEU A 77 -11.17 12.48 -4.93
N ALA A 78 -10.15 13.24 -5.33
CA ALA A 78 -8.93 13.37 -4.55
C ALA A 78 -9.19 14.00 -3.17
N LEU A 79 -10.03 15.05 -3.10
CA LEU A 79 -10.45 15.64 -1.82
C LEU A 79 -11.15 14.63 -0.92
N VAL A 80 -12.12 13.88 -1.46
CA VAL A 80 -12.87 12.86 -0.70
C VAL A 80 -11.93 11.80 -0.14
N ILE A 81 -10.98 11.30 -0.94
CA ILE A 81 -9.96 10.35 -0.47
C ILE A 81 -9.15 10.98 0.68
N GLY A 82 -8.72 12.24 0.54
CA GLY A 82 -7.98 12.94 1.58
C GLY A 82 -8.78 13.09 2.89
N VAL A 83 -10.05 13.46 2.81
CA VAL A 83 -10.96 13.58 3.97
C VAL A 83 -11.19 12.23 4.65
N LEU A 84 -11.42 11.16 3.88
CA LEU A 84 -11.58 9.81 4.41
C LEU A 84 -10.31 9.33 5.14
N LEU A 85 -9.13 9.65 4.61
CA LEU A 85 -7.87 9.38 5.28
C LEU A 85 -7.73 10.19 6.59
N LEU A 86 -8.07 11.48 6.60
CA LEU A 86 -8.09 12.26 7.86
C LEU A 86 -9.03 11.66 8.89
N ALA A 87 -10.22 11.22 8.48
CA ALA A 87 -11.17 10.57 9.38
C ALA A 87 -10.59 9.26 9.94
N ALA A 88 -9.94 8.44 9.10
CA ALA A 88 -9.27 7.23 9.53
C ALA A 88 -8.11 7.52 10.51
N ALA A 89 -7.32 8.57 10.27
CA ALA A 89 -6.29 9.02 11.21
C ALA A 89 -6.90 9.43 12.56
N ALA A 90 -7.96 10.25 12.55
CA ALA A 90 -8.63 10.70 13.77
C ALA A 90 -9.18 9.52 14.59
N VAL A 91 -9.77 8.51 13.93
CA VAL A 91 -10.21 7.27 14.58
C VAL A 91 -9.01 6.50 15.15
N GLY A 92 -7.91 6.41 14.41
CA GLY A 92 -6.65 5.80 14.85
C GLY A 92 -6.10 6.45 16.12
N ILE A 93 -6.02 7.78 16.16
CA ILE A 93 -5.58 8.56 17.34
C ILE A 93 -6.49 8.28 18.52
N ARG A 94 -7.82 8.37 18.34
CA ARG A 94 -8.79 8.11 19.41
C ARG A 94 -8.64 6.70 20.00
N ARG A 95 -8.41 5.70 19.15
CA ARG A 95 -8.17 4.31 19.60
C ARG A 95 -6.84 4.18 20.32
N ALA A 96 -5.78 4.85 19.87
CA ALA A 96 -4.48 4.83 20.51
C ALA A 96 -4.52 5.47 21.91
N VAL A 97 -5.17 6.63 22.04
CA VAL A 97 -5.35 7.33 23.33
C VAL A 97 -6.17 6.50 24.32
N ARG A 98 -7.16 5.73 23.83
CA ARG A 98 -7.97 4.82 24.67
C ARG A 98 -7.24 3.54 25.10
N ARG A 99 -6.09 3.21 24.50
CA ARG A 99 -5.31 2.00 24.82
C ARG A 99 -4.24 2.22 25.90
N THR A 100 -4.25 3.36 26.58
CA THR A 100 -3.28 3.74 27.62
C THR A 100 -3.46 2.98 28.95
N ASP A 101 -4.24 1.90 28.97
CA ASP A 101 -4.36 1.03 30.15
C ASP A 101 -3.33 -0.11 30.07
N GLY A 102 -2.09 0.20 30.47
CA GLY A 102 -1.09 -0.66 31.17
C GLY A 102 -0.78 -2.10 30.74
N ALA A 103 -1.45 -2.68 29.74
CA ALA A 103 -1.27 -4.07 29.35
C ALA A 103 -0.02 -4.20 28.48
N ALA A 104 0.89 -5.10 28.87
CA ALA A 104 2.03 -5.50 28.05
C ALA A 104 1.54 -5.87 26.63
N PRO A 105 2.29 -5.56 25.56
CA PRO A 105 1.84 -5.88 24.20
C PRO A 105 1.79 -7.41 24.05
N GLU A 106 0.60 -8.00 24.20
CA GLU A 106 0.41 -9.39 23.83
C GLU A 106 0.79 -9.53 22.34
N PRO A 107 1.56 -10.58 21.97
CA PRO A 107 1.88 -10.83 20.58
C PRO A 107 0.57 -10.89 19.79
N PRO A 108 0.40 -10.09 18.72
CA PRO A 108 -0.84 -10.04 17.98
C PRO A 108 -1.30 -11.44 17.55
N ARG A 109 -2.56 -11.79 17.83
CA ARG A 109 -3.13 -13.13 17.49
C ARG A 109 -2.91 -13.57 16.03
N TRP A 110 -2.78 -12.64 15.10
CA TRP A 110 -2.53 -12.95 13.69
C TRP A 110 -1.14 -13.55 13.44
N ILE A 111 -0.17 -13.37 14.34
CA ILE A 111 1.17 -13.95 14.25
C ILE A 111 1.11 -15.47 14.37
N ALA A 112 0.44 -15.99 15.40
CA ALA A 112 0.29 -17.43 15.61
C ALA A 112 -0.53 -18.08 14.48
N ALA A 113 -1.43 -17.32 13.85
CA ALA A 113 -2.20 -17.79 12.71
C ALA A 113 -1.35 -17.98 11.44
N MET A 114 -0.17 -17.35 11.33
CA MET A 114 0.67 -17.44 10.11
C MET A 114 1.39 -18.78 9.97
N ASP A 115 1.67 -19.47 11.08
CA ASP A 115 2.35 -20.77 11.05
C ASP A 115 1.51 -21.84 10.33
N THR A 116 0.19 -21.75 10.47
CA THR A 116 -0.79 -22.69 9.89
C THR A 116 -1.42 -22.20 8.59
N MET A 117 -0.91 -21.12 8.00
CA MET A 117 -1.46 -20.59 6.75
C MET A 117 -1.19 -21.52 5.57
N THR A 118 -2.27 -21.92 4.91
CA THR A 118 -2.26 -22.64 3.64
C THR A 118 -2.05 -21.67 2.47
N PRO A 119 -1.53 -22.15 1.31
CA PRO A 119 -1.31 -21.29 0.13
C PRO A 119 -2.53 -20.44 -0.27
N PRO A 120 -3.77 -20.96 -0.31
CA PRO A 120 -4.94 -20.14 -0.65
C PRO A 120 -5.21 -19.02 0.37
N LYS A 121 -4.97 -19.27 1.66
CA LYS A 121 -5.12 -18.23 2.70
C LYS A 121 -4.07 -17.14 2.54
N ILE A 122 -2.85 -17.48 2.16
CA ILE A 122 -1.78 -16.50 1.88
C ILE A 122 -2.18 -15.58 0.73
N VAL A 123 -2.68 -16.17 -0.37
CA VAL A 123 -3.16 -15.41 -1.53
C VAL A 123 -4.31 -14.48 -1.12
N ALA A 124 -5.30 -14.99 -0.39
CA ALA A 124 -6.44 -14.22 0.08
C ALA A 124 -6.02 -13.06 0.98
N VAL A 125 -5.11 -13.28 1.93
CA VAL A 125 -4.61 -12.23 2.84
C VAL A 125 -3.81 -11.19 2.08
N ALA A 126 -2.93 -11.59 1.15
CA ALA A 126 -2.17 -10.65 0.33
C ALA A 126 -3.09 -9.74 -0.50
N ALA A 127 -4.10 -10.32 -1.16
CA ALA A 127 -5.09 -9.57 -1.93
C ALA A 127 -5.94 -8.65 -1.04
N LEU A 128 -6.40 -9.15 0.11
CA LEU A 128 -7.20 -8.39 1.05
C LEU A 128 -6.43 -7.18 1.60
N LEU A 129 -5.14 -7.33 1.93
CA LEU A 129 -4.33 -6.24 2.46
C LEU A 129 -4.15 -5.08 1.46
N ILE A 130 -4.29 -5.32 0.16
CA ILE A 130 -4.22 -4.26 -0.86
C ILE A 130 -5.48 -3.40 -0.81
N VAL A 131 -6.66 -4.03 -0.73
CA VAL A 131 -7.95 -3.34 -0.84
C VAL A 131 -8.45 -2.83 0.52
N ALA A 132 -8.22 -3.60 1.59
CA ALA A 132 -8.70 -3.28 2.94
C ALA A 132 -7.82 -2.24 3.66
N ASN A 133 -6.57 -2.05 3.24
CA ASN A 133 -5.71 -1.03 3.82
C ASN A 133 -5.95 0.31 3.10
N PRO A 134 -6.44 1.34 3.82
CA PRO A 134 -6.80 2.60 3.21
C PRO A 134 -5.60 3.33 2.58
N VAL A 135 -4.38 3.15 3.12
CA VAL A 135 -3.17 3.75 2.55
C VAL A 135 -2.78 3.07 1.24
N ASN A 136 -2.88 1.74 1.16
CA ASN A 136 -2.58 0.99 -0.05
C ASN A 136 -3.57 1.34 -1.16
N LEU A 137 -4.87 1.32 -0.85
CA LEU A 137 -5.90 1.67 -1.81
C LEU A 137 -5.80 3.14 -2.25
N ALA A 138 -5.54 4.06 -1.33
CA ALA A 138 -5.30 5.46 -1.68
C ALA A 138 -4.04 5.61 -2.55
N SER A 139 -2.98 4.86 -2.30
CA SER A 139 -1.78 4.87 -3.15
C SER A 139 -2.09 4.45 -4.58
N LEU A 140 -2.84 3.36 -4.75
CA LEU A 140 -3.23 2.87 -6.07
C LEU A 140 -4.20 3.83 -6.76
N ALA A 141 -5.17 4.39 -6.04
CA ALA A 141 -6.09 5.40 -6.57
C ALA A 141 -5.36 6.68 -6.99
N GLY A 142 -4.40 7.16 -6.18
CA GLY A 142 -3.61 8.35 -6.49
C GLY A 142 -2.72 8.16 -7.71
N GLY A 143 -2.12 6.96 -7.84
CA GLY A 143 -1.42 6.53 -9.04
C GLY A 143 -2.33 6.48 -10.27
N ALA A 144 -3.55 5.93 -10.14
CA ALA A 144 -4.51 5.88 -11.23
C ALA A 144 -4.96 7.28 -11.69
N ILE A 145 -5.26 8.19 -10.75
CA ILE A 145 -5.60 9.59 -11.02
C ILE A 145 -4.42 10.33 -11.67
N ALA A 146 -3.18 10.03 -11.28
CA ALA A 146 -2.00 10.58 -11.93
C ALA A 146 -1.86 10.06 -13.38
N ALA A 147 -2.05 8.76 -13.58
CA ALA A 147 -1.99 8.12 -14.89
C ALA A 147 -3.09 8.61 -15.86
N SER A 148 -4.26 9.00 -15.36
CA SER A 148 -5.36 9.51 -16.22
C SER A 148 -5.04 10.85 -16.88
N GLY A 149 -4.00 11.55 -16.41
CA GLY A 149 -3.58 12.84 -16.94
C GLY A 149 -2.82 12.79 -18.27
N GLU A 150 -2.42 11.61 -18.74
CA GLU A 150 -1.70 11.42 -20.00
C GLU A 150 -2.29 10.17 -20.68
N PRO A 151 -3.07 10.30 -21.77
CA PRO A 151 -3.64 9.16 -22.47
C PRO A 151 -2.53 8.35 -23.13
N LEU A 152 -2.22 7.19 -22.55
CA LEU A 152 -1.25 6.23 -23.06
C LEU A 152 -1.96 5.01 -23.67
N PRO A 153 -1.39 4.36 -24.70
CA PRO A 153 -1.84 3.05 -25.18
C PRO A 153 -1.85 2.01 -24.05
N ALA A 154 -2.76 1.03 -24.12
CA ALA A 154 -2.96 0.04 -23.05
C ALA A 154 -1.66 -0.71 -22.66
N GLY A 155 -0.83 -1.10 -23.63
CA GLY A 155 0.46 -1.75 -23.36
C GLY A 155 1.45 -0.85 -22.60
N GLN A 156 1.44 0.45 -22.88
CA GLN A 156 2.27 1.43 -22.16
C GLN A 156 1.75 1.67 -20.73
N GLN A 157 0.44 1.72 -20.54
CA GLN A 157 -0.17 1.81 -19.20
C GLN A 157 0.17 0.57 -18.35
N ALA A 158 0.09 -0.62 -18.94
CA ALA A 158 0.47 -1.88 -18.30
C ALA A 158 1.92 -1.86 -17.78
N VAL A 159 2.85 -1.39 -18.60
CA VAL A 159 4.27 -1.27 -18.22
C VAL A 159 4.48 -0.23 -17.11
N VAL A 160 3.89 0.96 -17.24
CA VAL A 160 4.01 2.01 -16.21
C VAL A 160 3.43 1.55 -14.87
N ALA A 161 2.27 0.89 -14.90
CA ALA A 161 1.67 0.29 -13.71
C ALA A 161 2.57 -0.80 -13.10
N ALA A 162 3.21 -1.64 -13.92
CA ALA A 162 4.12 -2.68 -13.44
C ALA A 162 5.33 -2.06 -12.73
N VAL A 163 5.96 -1.03 -13.32
CA VAL A 163 7.08 -0.32 -12.70
C VAL A 163 6.65 0.35 -11.39
N PHE A 164 5.51 1.03 -11.39
CA PHE A 164 4.93 1.63 -10.18
C PHE A 164 4.77 0.60 -9.06
N VAL A 165 4.22 -0.57 -9.37
CA VAL A 165 3.96 -1.63 -8.38
C VAL A 165 5.25 -2.27 -7.89
N VAL A 166 6.25 -2.49 -8.75
CA VAL A 166 7.56 -3.00 -8.33
C VAL A 166 8.21 -2.05 -7.33
N ILE A 167 8.22 -0.75 -7.63
CA ILE A 167 8.75 0.29 -6.73
C ILE A 167 7.92 0.34 -5.44
N GLY A 168 6.60 0.38 -5.56
CA GLY A 168 5.66 0.33 -4.43
C GLY A 168 5.85 -0.89 -3.52
N SER A 169 6.34 -2.01 -4.09
CA SER A 169 6.50 -3.27 -3.37
C SER A 169 7.89 -3.45 -2.77
N LEU A 170 8.81 -2.51 -2.92
CA LEU A 170 10.16 -2.60 -2.35
C LEU A 170 10.14 -2.85 -0.84
N GLY A 171 9.18 -2.27 -0.11
CA GLY A 171 8.99 -2.56 1.32
C GLY A 171 8.71 -4.04 1.60
N VAL A 172 7.85 -4.67 0.79
CA VAL A 172 7.46 -6.09 0.91
C VAL A 172 8.56 -7.03 0.42
N LEU A 173 9.28 -6.63 -0.63
CA LEU A 173 10.39 -7.40 -1.21
C LEU A 173 11.65 -7.35 -0.34
N THR A 174 11.84 -6.29 0.45
CA THR A 174 13.03 -6.12 1.31
C THR A 174 13.20 -7.28 2.31
N PRO A 175 12.21 -7.63 3.16
CA PRO A 175 12.33 -8.79 4.04
C PRO A 175 12.65 -10.09 3.30
N TYR A 176 12.02 -10.30 2.14
CA TYR A 176 12.28 -11.48 1.33
C TYR A 176 13.73 -11.55 0.88
N ALA A 177 14.26 -10.45 0.32
CA ALA A 177 15.67 -10.35 -0.08
C ALA A 177 16.62 -10.54 1.12
N THR A 178 16.31 -9.95 2.28
CA THR A 178 17.14 -10.12 3.49
C THR A 178 17.20 -11.58 3.97
N ALA A 179 16.14 -12.37 3.75
CA ALA A 179 16.08 -13.78 4.12
C ALA A 179 16.96 -14.69 3.24
N LEU A 180 17.36 -14.20 2.07
CA LEU A 180 18.26 -14.90 1.15
C LEU A 180 19.74 -14.66 1.51
N GLY A 181 20.05 -13.58 2.21
CA GLY A 181 21.42 -13.23 2.61
C GLY A 181 21.89 -13.93 3.89
N GLU A 182 23.21 -13.93 4.10
CA GLU A 182 23.83 -14.41 5.33
C GLU A 182 23.36 -13.60 6.55
N GLY A 183 23.08 -14.29 7.66
CA GLY A 183 22.57 -13.65 8.88
C GLY A 183 21.12 -13.13 8.80
N GLY A 184 20.37 -13.51 7.76
CA GLY A 184 19.01 -13.00 7.52
C GLY A 184 18.04 -13.18 8.70
N GLN A 185 18.13 -14.28 9.45
CA GLN A 185 17.24 -14.54 10.59
C GLN A 185 17.34 -13.48 11.70
N GLY A 186 18.56 -13.08 12.07
CA GLY A 186 18.78 -12.04 13.09
C GLY A 186 18.28 -10.67 12.64
N ARG A 187 18.50 -10.32 11.36
CA ARG A 187 17.99 -9.06 10.77
C ARG A 187 16.47 -9.05 10.72
N LEU A 188 15.83 -10.15 10.32
CA LEU A 188 14.37 -10.28 10.30
C LEU A 188 13.76 -10.16 11.70
N ALA A 189 14.37 -10.74 12.72
CA ALA A 189 13.93 -10.62 14.10
C ALA A 189 13.98 -9.16 14.59
N TRP A 190 15.06 -8.44 14.28
CA TRP A 190 15.18 -7.02 14.58
C TRP A 190 14.13 -6.18 13.83
N MET A 191 13.96 -6.38 12.53
CA MET A 191 12.95 -5.69 11.72
C MET A 191 11.54 -5.89 12.27
N ARG A 192 11.20 -7.14 12.64
CA ARG A 192 9.91 -7.48 13.25
C ARG A 192 9.69 -6.75 14.57
N GLY A 193 10.67 -6.78 15.46
CA GLY A 193 10.58 -6.11 16.77
C GLY A 193 10.42 -4.59 16.63
N TRP A 194 11.17 -3.98 15.71
CA TRP A 194 11.07 -2.55 15.43
C TRP A 194 9.70 -2.17 14.84
N LEU A 195 9.21 -2.94 13.86
CA LEU A 195 7.93 -2.70 13.22
C LEU A 195 6.76 -2.87 14.19
N ILE A 196 6.74 -3.91 15.01
CA ILE A 196 5.67 -4.11 16.00
C ILE A 196 5.62 -2.94 16.99
N ARG A 197 6.78 -2.45 17.43
CA ARG A 197 6.88 -1.32 18.37
C ARG A 197 6.40 0.01 17.75
N HIS A 198 6.69 0.25 16.48
CA HIS A 198 6.41 1.54 15.82
C HIS A 198 5.21 1.52 14.85
N ASN A 199 4.52 0.38 14.67
CA ASN A 199 3.44 0.19 13.70
C ASN A 199 2.35 1.28 13.79
N GLY A 200 1.92 1.60 15.00
CA GLY A 200 0.90 2.62 15.23
C GLY A 200 1.34 4.01 14.75
N ALA A 201 2.57 4.41 15.09
CA ALA A 201 3.13 5.70 14.69
C ALA A 201 3.35 5.79 13.17
N LEU A 202 3.89 4.74 12.55
CA LEU A 202 4.10 4.67 11.10
C LEU A 202 2.78 4.76 10.33
N THR A 203 1.78 3.98 10.75
CA THR A 203 0.45 3.99 10.13
C THR A 203 -0.17 5.38 10.23
N LEU A 204 -0.11 6.01 11.41
CA LEU A 204 -0.64 7.35 11.62
C LEU A 204 0.04 8.39 10.71
N LEU A 205 1.38 8.39 10.71
CA LEU A 205 2.19 9.31 9.91
C LEU A 205 1.85 9.19 8.43
N LEU A 206 1.76 7.97 7.90
CA LEU A 206 1.44 7.74 6.49
C LEU A 206 0.04 8.19 6.13
N ILE A 207 -0.96 7.88 6.97
CA ILE A 207 -2.32 8.34 6.72
C ILE A 207 -2.36 9.87 6.69
N LEU A 208 -1.68 10.56 7.61
CA LEU A 208 -1.61 12.02 7.64
C LEU A 208 -0.91 12.60 6.40
N VAL A 209 0.25 12.06 6.02
CA VAL A 209 0.97 12.50 4.82
C VAL A 209 0.11 12.32 3.58
N PHE A 210 -0.51 11.15 3.41
CA PHE A 210 -1.39 10.88 2.27
C PHE A 210 -2.64 11.75 2.29
N ALA A 211 -3.24 11.96 3.45
CA ALA A 211 -4.37 12.87 3.57
C ALA A 211 -4.02 14.28 3.08
N LEU A 212 -2.89 14.84 3.52
CA LEU A 212 -2.41 16.15 3.07
C LEU A 212 -2.09 16.18 1.58
N LEU A 213 -1.42 15.15 1.05
CA LEU A 213 -1.12 15.03 -0.38
C LEU A 213 -2.38 15.02 -1.24
N PHE A 214 -3.40 14.26 -0.82
CA PHE A 214 -4.67 14.17 -1.52
C PHE A 214 -5.50 15.46 -1.42
N LEU A 215 -5.52 16.11 -0.25
CA LEU A 215 -6.14 17.42 -0.08
C LEU A 215 -5.49 18.48 -0.97
N ALA A 216 -4.16 18.55 -0.97
CA ALA A 216 -3.41 19.49 -1.80
C ALA A 216 -3.67 19.26 -3.30
N LYS A 217 -3.71 17.99 -3.75
CA LYS A 217 -4.03 17.65 -5.14
C LYS A 217 -5.46 18.02 -5.50
N GLY A 218 -6.41 17.71 -4.62
CA GLY A 218 -7.82 18.03 -4.83
C GLY A 218 -8.06 19.54 -4.92
N LEU A 219 -7.48 20.33 -4.00
CA LEU A 219 -7.54 21.79 -4.04
C LEU A 219 -6.92 22.35 -5.32
N ARG A 220 -5.74 21.89 -5.72
CA ARG A 220 -5.10 22.33 -6.98
C ARG A 220 -5.95 22.01 -8.21
N GLY A 221 -6.64 20.87 -8.23
CA GLY A 221 -7.51 20.48 -9.34
C GLY A 221 -8.85 21.19 -9.39
N LEU A 222 -9.22 21.96 -8.35
CA LEU A 222 -10.44 22.77 -8.33
C LEU A 222 -10.17 24.27 -8.48
N LEU A 223 -8.98 24.73 -8.06
CA LEU A 223 -8.58 26.14 -8.06
C LEU A 223 -7.77 26.57 -9.29
N GLY A 224 -7.39 25.63 -10.16
CA GLY A 224 -6.69 25.87 -11.42
C GLY A 224 -7.27 25.03 -12.53
#